data_AF-A0A968Q828-F1
#
_entry.id   AF-A0A968Q828-F1
#
_cell.length_a   1.000
_cell.length_b   1.000
_cell.length_c   1.000
_cell.angle_alpha   90.00
_cell.angle_beta   90.00
_cell.angle_gamma   90.00
#
_symmetry.space_group_name_H-M   'P 1'
#
loop_
_entity.id
_entity.type
_entity.pdbx_description
1 polymer ?
#
loop_
_entity_poly.entity_id
_entity_poly.type
_entity_poly.pdbx_seq_one_letter_code
_entity_poly.pdbx_strand_id
1 'polypeptide(L)'
;MLVSRLQCLTSHATYHDLALRCHEFLHYQRQGRPDQAQLAEDLLYNLLVEYLVCAGVPREKAEHFCLEIDNLTELALRIGSTLGPVATF
;
A
#
# COMPACT_ATOMS: atom_id res chain seq x y z
N MET A 1 -2.33 -5.73 19.91
CA MET A 1 -3.64 -5.24 19.43
C MET A 1 -3.60 -4.52 18.07
N LEU A 2 -2.46 -4.46 17.37
CA LEU A 2 -2.34 -3.88 16.02
C LEU A 2 -2.76 -4.88 14.93
N VAL A 3 -2.41 -6.15 15.10
CA VAL A 3 -2.71 -7.26 14.18
C VAL A 3 -4.21 -7.51 14.01
N SER A 4 -5.00 -7.41 15.08
CA SER A 4 -6.46 -7.59 15.02
C SER A 4 -7.17 -6.42 14.33
N ARG A 5 -6.61 -5.20 14.43
CA ARG A 5 -7.10 -4.03 13.68
C ARG A 5 -6.74 -4.13 12.20
N LEU A 6 -5.52 -4.59 11.90
CA LEU A 6 -5.08 -4.95 10.55
C LEU A 6 -6.03 -5.97 9.91
N GLN A 7 -6.35 -7.08 10.60
CA GLN A 7 -7.25 -8.12 10.08
C GLN A 7 -8.70 -7.63 9.82
N CYS A 8 -9.22 -6.77 10.69
CA CYS A 8 -10.57 -6.21 10.53
C CYS A 8 -10.63 -5.27 9.30
N LEU A 9 -9.63 -4.42 9.16
CA LEU A 9 -9.48 -3.53 8.02
C LEU A 9 -9.37 -4.35 6.72
N THR A 10 -8.57 -5.41 6.69
CA THR A 10 -8.37 -6.27 5.51
C THR A 10 -9.60 -7.05 5.03
N SER A 11 -10.70 -7.05 5.79
CA SER A 11 -11.97 -7.66 5.37
C SER A 11 -12.87 -6.75 4.52
N HIS A 12 -12.55 -5.46 4.44
CA HIS A 12 -13.24 -4.51 3.56
C HIS A 12 -12.65 -4.55 2.14
N ALA A 13 -13.51 -4.50 1.12
CA ALA A 13 -13.13 -4.55 -0.30
C ALA A 13 -12.01 -3.56 -0.70
N THR A 14 -11.92 -2.42 -0.01
CA THR A 14 -10.87 -1.40 -0.15
C THR A 14 -9.45 -1.93 0.13
N TYR A 15 -9.31 -2.97 0.93
CA TYR A 15 -8.02 -3.56 1.30
C TYR A 15 -7.56 -4.67 0.39
N HIS A 16 -8.51 -5.33 -0.29
CA HIS A 16 -8.16 -6.24 -1.37
C HIS A 16 -7.55 -5.45 -2.54
N ASP A 17 -8.14 -4.29 -2.85
CA ASP A 17 -7.56 -3.33 -3.78
C ASP A 17 -6.19 -2.84 -3.33
N LEU A 18 -5.99 -2.56 -2.03
CA LEU A 18 -4.67 -2.16 -1.51
C LEU A 18 -3.60 -3.22 -1.79
N ALA A 19 -3.88 -4.50 -1.54
CA ALA A 19 -2.94 -5.59 -1.85
C ALA A 19 -2.62 -5.67 -3.35
N LEU A 20 -3.63 -5.50 -4.21
CA LEU A 20 -3.45 -5.48 -5.66
C LEU A 20 -2.56 -4.30 -6.09
N ARG A 21 -2.81 -3.09 -5.58
CA ARG A 21 -2.02 -1.89 -5.91
C ARG A 21 -0.59 -1.97 -5.39
N CYS A 22 -0.36 -2.57 -4.22
CA CYS A 22 0.99 -2.90 -3.74
C CYS A 22 1.72 -3.82 -4.71
N HIS A 23 1.05 -4.87 -5.23
CA HIS A 23 1.66 -5.78 -6.20
C HIS A 23 1.94 -5.11 -7.55
N GLU A 24 1.01 -4.30 -8.06
CA GLU A 24 1.20 -3.55 -9.31
C GLU A 24 2.39 -2.59 -9.21
N PHE A 25 2.49 -1.82 -8.12
CA PHE A 25 3.62 -0.92 -7.88
C PHE A 25 4.96 -1.66 -7.88
N LEU A 26 5.06 -2.76 -7.11
CA LEU A 26 6.27 -3.57 -7.05
C LEU A 26 6.59 -4.24 -8.41
N HIS A 27 5.57 -4.64 -9.15
CA HIS A 27 5.73 -5.20 -10.49
C HIS A 27 6.26 -4.17 -11.50
N TYR A 28 5.70 -2.96 -11.51
CA TYR A 28 6.13 -1.91 -12.43
C TYR A 28 7.51 -1.35 -12.09
N GLN A 29 7.86 -1.23 -10.81
CA GLN A 29 9.23 -0.92 -10.40
C GLN A 29 10.22 -1.96 -10.94
N ARG A 30 9.92 -3.26 -10.82
CA ARG A 30 10.80 -4.34 -11.31
C ARG A 30 10.94 -4.38 -12.83
N GLN A 31 9.90 -4.03 -13.57
CA GLN A 31 9.92 -4.03 -15.04
C GLN A 31 10.57 -2.78 -15.66
N GLY A 32 10.93 -1.78 -14.85
CA GLY A 32 11.55 -0.55 -15.34
C GLY A 32 10.66 0.23 -16.31
N ARG A 33 9.34 0.26 -16.05
CA ARG A 33 8.36 1.00 -16.85
C ARG A 33 8.02 2.32 -16.16
N PRO A 34 8.70 3.43 -16.48
CA PRO A 34 8.65 4.66 -15.68
C PRO A 34 7.24 5.28 -15.62
N ASP A 35 6.52 5.35 -16.74
CA ASP A 35 5.18 5.97 -16.78
C ASP A 35 4.14 5.18 -15.96
N GLN A 36 4.23 3.85 -16.00
CA GLN A 36 3.33 2.96 -15.25
C GLN A 36 3.73 2.90 -13.77
N ALA A 37 5.03 3.02 -13.48
CA ALA A 37 5.54 3.08 -12.11
C ALA A 37 5.10 4.36 -11.41
N GLN A 38 5.19 5.52 -12.07
CA GLN A 38 4.78 6.81 -11.51
C GLN A 38 3.29 6.83 -11.14
N LEU A 39 2.42 6.37 -12.07
CA LEU A 39 0.98 6.27 -11.81
C LEU A 39 0.66 5.30 -10.66
N ALA A 40 1.35 4.17 -10.59
CA ALA A 40 1.16 3.20 -9.51
C ALA A 40 1.67 3.74 -8.16
N GLU A 41 2.76 4.50 -8.16
CA GLU A 41 3.31 5.17 -6.99
C GLU A 41 2.34 6.22 -6.43
N ASP A 42 1.83 7.11 -7.27
CA ASP A 42 0.88 8.15 -6.85
C ASP A 42 -0.41 7.53 -6.28
N LEU A 43 -0.88 6.45 -6.88
CA LEU A 43 -2.10 5.77 -6.47
C LEU A 43 -1.87 5.01 -5.14
N LEU A 44 -0.70 4.38 -4.99
CA LEU A 44 -0.31 3.71 -3.77
C LEU A 44 -0.04 4.70 -2.62
N TYR A 45 0.55 5.85 -2.90
CA TYR A 45 0.74 6.95 -1.95
C TYR A 45 -0.59 7.34 -1.32
N ASN A 46 -1.59 7.68 -2.14
CA ASN A 46 -2.90 8.11 -1.66
C ASN A 46 -3.56 7.03 -0.80
N LEU A 47 -3.49 5.77 -1.23
CA LEU A 47 -4.05 4.64 -0.49
C LEU A 47 -3.34 4.39 0.85
N LEU A 48 -2.01 4.49 0.90
CA LEU A 48 -1.23 4.28 2.12
C LEU A 48 -1.41 5.43 3.12
N VAL A 49 -1.54 6.67 2.64
CA VAL A 49 -1.85 7.82 3.50
C VAL A 49 -3.21 7.61 4.18
N GLU A 50 -4.25 7.30 3.42
CA GLU A 50 -5.58 7.02 3.99
C GLU A 50 -5.54 5.81 4.94
N TYR A 51 -4.78 4.76 4.58
CA TYR A 51 -4.58 3.60 5.44
C TYR A 51 -3.99 3.96 6.80
N LEU A 52 -2.89 4.73 6.81
CA LEU A 52 -2.23 5.16 8.04
C LEU A 52 -3.12 6.10 8.86
N VAL A 53 -3.86 6.98 8.19
CA VAL A 53 -4.85 7.85 8.85
C VAL A 53 -5.94 7.03 9.54
N CYS A 54 -6.51 6.04 8.84
CA CYS A 54 -7.48 5.11 9.43
C CYS A 54 -6.88 4.30 10.59
N ALA A 55 -5.58 3.99 10.56
CA ALA A 55 -4.87 3.33 11.65
C ALA A 55 -4.58 4.26 12.85
N GLY A 56 -4.86 5.55 12.73
CA GLY A 56 -4.72 6.55 13.80
C GLY A 56 -3.48 7.44 13.68
N VAL A 57 -2.75 7.39 12.57
CA VAL A 57 -1.63 8.30 12.31
C VAL A 57 -2.18 9.66 11.86
N PRO A 58 -1.70 10.80 12.41
CA PRO A 58 -2.10 12.11 11.91
C PRO A 58 -1.78 12.27 10.43
N ARG A 59 -2.69 12.88 9.64
CA ARG A 59 -2.56 13.00 8.18
C ARG A 59 -1.22 13.58 7.74
N GLU A 60 -0.80 14.71 8.31
CA GLU A 60 0.50 15.33 7.98
C GLU A 60 1.68 14.36 8.20
N LYS A 61 1.64 13.52 9.23
CA LYS A 61 2.68 12.52 9.49
C LYS A 61 2.61 11.36 8.51
N ALA A 62 1.41 10.93 8.13
CA ALA A 62 1.21 9.89 7.12
C ALA A 62 1.70 10.34 5.74
N GLU A 63 1.34 11.56 5.33
CA GLU A 63 1.78 12.18 4.08
C GLU A 63 3.31 12.32 4.05
N HIS A 64 3.90 12.82 5.14
CA HIS A 64 5.36 12.97 5.23
C HIS A 64 6.09 11.62 5.18
N PHE A 65 5.56 10.61 5.87
CA PHE A 65 6.13 9.26 5.84
C PHE A 65 6.06 8.63 4.44
N CYS A 66 4.94 8.80 3.74
CA CYS A 66 4.72 8.26 2.40
C CYS A 66 5.44 9.03 1.28
N LEU A 67 5.93 10.26 1.51
CA LEU A 67 6.73 10.99 0.52
C LEU A 67 8.09 10.34 0.23
N GLU A 68 8.59 9.52 1.16
CA GLU A 68 9.81 8.74 0.95
C GLU A 68 9.48 7.42 0.26
N ILE A 69 9.96 7.25 -0.98
CA ILE A 69 9.67 6.07 -1.81
C ILE A 69 10.12 4.76 -1.17
N ASP A 70 11.19 4.79 -0.36
CA ASP A 70 11.68 3.61 0.37
C ASP A 70 10.66 3.14 1.41
N ASN A 71 10.06 4.07 2.16
CA ASN A 71 9.01 3.78 3.13
C ASN A 71 7.75 3.24 2.46
N LEU A 72 7.41 3.81 1.30
CA LEU A 72 6.28 3.40 0.46
C LEU A 72 6.48 1.97 -0.06
N THR A 73 7.70 1.66 -0.50
CA THR A 73 8.12 0.32 -0.94
C THR A 73 8.12 -0.69 0.21
N GLU A 74 8.63 -0.31 1.39
CA GLU A 74 8.64 -1.19 2.56
C GLU A 74 7.21 -1.53 3.02
N LEU A 75 6.33 -0.53 3.07
CA LEU A 75 4.91 -0.75 3.39
C LEU A 75 4.25 -1.66 2.35
N ALA A 76 4.50 -1.43 1.06
CA ALA A 76 3.96 -2.27 0.00
C ALA A 76 4.37 -3.75 0.16
N LEU A 77 5.65 -4.00 0.47
CA LEU A 77 6.18 -5.34 0.73
C LEU A 77 5.56 -5.98 1.97
N ARG A 78 5.43 -5.23 3.08
CA ARG A 78 4.81 -5.72 4.32
C ARG A 78 3.33 -6.03 4.13
N ILE A 79 2.60 -5.17 3.43
CA ILE A 79 1.16 -5.35 3.18
C ILE A 79 0.94 -6.51 2.21
N GLY A 80 1.70 -6.58 1.11
CA GLY A 80 1.62 -7.68 0.15
C GLY A 80 1.99 -9.04 0.76
N SER A 81 2.99 -9.10 1.65
CA SER A 81 3.33 -10.34 2.36
C SER A 81 2.31 -10.74 3.43
N THR A 82 1.69 -9.77 4.10
CA THR A 82 0.68 -10.03 5.14
C THR A 82 -0.67 -10.46 4.55
N LEU A 83 -1.04 -9.90 3.39
CA LEU A 83 -2.30 -10.19 2.71
C LEU A 83 -2.24 -11.41 1.79
N GLY A 84 -1.04 -11.94 1.56
CA GLY A 84 -0.81 -13.08 0.68
C GLY A 84 -0.97 -12.72 -0.80
N PRO A 85 -0.63 -13.66 -1.71
CA PRO A 85 -0.91 -13.46 -3.13
C PRO A 85 -2.42 -13.27 -3.31
N VAL A 86 -2.81 -12.11 -3.83
CA VAL A 86 -4.14 -11.92 -4.42
C VAL A 86 -4.30 -13.06 -5.43
N ALA A 87 -5.23 -13.96 -5.15
CA ALA A 87 -5.54 -15.06 -6.05
C ALA A 87 -5.81 -14.44 -7.44
N THR A 88 -4.92 -14.75 -8.36
CA THR A 88 -5.00 -14.41 -9.77
C THR A 88 -6.39 -14.78 -10.30
N PHE A 89 -7.13 -13.78 -10.78
CA PHE A 89 -8.21 -13.97 -11.75
C PHE A 89 -7.64 -13.73 -13.14
#